data_AF-A0A8T5VD19-F1
#
_entry.id   AF-A0A8T5VD19-F1
#
_cell.length_a   1.000
_cell.length_b   1.000
_cell.length_c   1.000
_cell.angle_alpha   90.00
_cell.angle_beta   90.00
_cell.angle_gamma   90.00
#
_symmetry.space_group_name_H-M   'P 1'
#
loop_
_entity.id
_entity.type
_entity.pdbx_description
1 polymer ?
#
loop_
_entity_poly.entity_id
_entity_poly.type
_entity_poly.pdbx_seq_one_letter_code
_entity_poly.pdbx_strand_id
1 'polypeptide(L)'
;MRALMLACLLAFSLVSHAKANEPPPDWLAARLWLDSADCALKTGKFLVLCRDSRVIPIGDDSLGDDPGHALALGLYSALTGRAAKPSDIARINLGINVIGLILLALLLFTLQLRISAALVLLSIALARQYPILTPHPAGLGDACLSAILPLALLGLPLIKASQGTFIGWLVAGILSLATASLFRQSTAMMGVAASAAAIAVSVAVSGRRTILPHIAQLLAVFVAYKAPHLVHRARDIAYNLQPARFTEEHGPWHSLYIGLGVNKNPFGIRWDDASGIEAVERLDSRILFGTPAYFDALKHEYFRIVTTSPRQVLQVYATKLASTLHQSLPAPLHVPIMWPLLLVGLAAMVVRFWIACFAGS
;
A
#
# COMPACT_ATOMS: atom_id res chain seq x y z
N MET A 1 17.50 16.61 17.23
CA MET A 1 16.42 16.02 18.05
C MET A 1 15.38 17.05 18.50
N ARG A 2 15.75 18.12 19.23
CA ARG A 2 14.79 19.15 19.69
C ARG A 2 13.99 19.83 18.56
N ALA A 3 14.62 20.20 17.45
CA ALA A 3 13.92 20.78 16.29
C ALA A 3 12.99 19.79 15.57
N LEU A 4 13.35 18.49 15.55
CA LEU A 4 12.53 17.43 14.97
C LEU A 4 11.30 17.13 15.85
N MET A 5 11.48 17.13 17.17
CA MET A 5 10.38 17.05 18.14
C MET A 5 9.49 18.29 18.08
N LEU A 6 10.06 19.49 17.90
CA LEU A 6 9.29 20.73 17.74
C LEU A 6 8.46 20.71 16.44
N ALA A 7 9.04 20.20 15.34
CA ALA A 7 8.33 20.01 14.08
C ALA A 7 7.22 18.94 14.20
N CYS A 8 7.47 17.83 14.93
CA CYS A 8 6.44 16.82 15.22
C CYS A 8 5.33 17.40 16.10
N LEU A 9 5.66 18.17 17.13
CA LEU A 9 4.70 18.82 18.03
C LEU A 9 3.87 19.89 17.32
N LEU A 10 4.48 20.67 16.42
CA LEU A 10 3.77 21.63 15.55
C LEU A 10 2.91 20.91 14.49
N ALA A 11 3.37 19.78 13.98
CA ALA A 11 2.57 18.93 13.09
C ALA A 11 1.36 18.29 13.82
N PHE A 12 1.49 17.99 15.11
CA PHE A 12 0.43 17.42 15.95
C PHE A 12 -0.58 18.46 16.45
N SER A 13 -0.12 19.67 16.83
CA SER A 13 -0.99 20.74 17.34
C SER A 13 -1.85 21.42 16.27
N LEU A 14 -1.50 21.24 14.99
CA LEU A 14 -2.25 21.76 13.84
C LEU A 14 -3.23 20.74 13.22
N VAL A 15 -3.57 19.65 13.92
CA VAL A 15 -4.60 18.64 13.52
C VAL A 15 -6.04 19.21 13.60
N SER A 16 -6.20 20.53 13.61
CA SER A 16 -7.47 21.23 13.77
C SER A 16 -8.33 21.19 12.50
N HIS A 17 -9.41 20.41 12.55
CA HIS A 17 -10.72 20.67 11.94
C HIS A 17 -10.76 20.90 10.42
N ALA A 18 -10.27 19.95 9.63
CA ALA A 18 -10.83 19.79 8.29
C ALA A 18 -12.26 19.24 8.44
N LYS A 19 -13.28 20.06 8.15
CA LYS A 19 -14.66 19.58 7.99
C LYS A 19 -14.65 18.62 6.79
N ALA A 20 -14.67 17.32 7.05
CA ALA A 20 -14.93 16.34 6.02
C ALA A 20 -16.38 16.55 5.57
N ASN A 21 -16.58 16.96 4.31
CA ASN A 21 -17.89 16.92 3.68
C ASN A 21 -18.35 15.46 3.66
N GLU A 22 -19.65 15.21 3.81
CA GLU A 22 -20.21 13.85 3.70
C GLU A 22 -19.73 13.17 2.40
N PRO A 23 -19.45 11.85 2.43
CA PRO A 23 -18.99 11.16 1.24
C PRO A 23 -20.07 11.30 0.16
N PRO A 24 -19.69 11.44 -1.12
CA PRO A 24 -20.70 11.42 -2.17
C PRO A 24 -21.54 10.12 -2.02
N PRO A 25 -22.86 10.22 -2.18
CA PRO A 25 -23.81 9.19 -1.75
C PRO A 25 -23.63 7.82 -2.44
N ASP A 26 -22.80 7.76 -3.47
CA ASP A 26 -22.48 6.63 -4.32
C ASP A 26 -21.26 5.80 -3.86
N TRP A 27 -20.49 6.23 -2.84
CA TRP A 27 -19.31 5.46 -2.42
C TRP A 27 -19.64 4.31 -1.45
N LEU A 28 -19.87 3.13 -2.04
CA LEU A 28 -20.28 1.90 -1.38
C LEU A 28 -19.29 1.43 -0.29
N ALA A 29 -17.98 1.53 -0.54
CA ALA A 29 -16.93 1.06 0.37
C ALA A 29 -16.96 1.72 1.75
N ALA A 30 -17.02 3.06 1.78
CA ALA A 30 -17.02 3.83 3.03
C ALA A 30 -18.24 3.52 3.89
N ARG A 31 -19.41 3.31 3.26
CA ARG A 31 -20.64 2.91 3.96
C ARG A 31 -20.48 1.52 4.57
N LEU A 32 -19.94 0.56 3.83
CA LEU A 32 -19.69 -0.80 4.32
C LEU A 32 -18.73 -0.84 5.51
N TRP A 33 -17.68 -0.01 5.50
CA TRP A 33 -16.76 0.08 6.64
C TRP A 33 -17.43 0.61 7.91
N LEU A 34 -18.31 1.61 7.76
CA LEU A 34 -19.08 2.17 8.87
C LEU A 34 -20.10 1.16 9.40
N ASP A 35 -20.83 0.47 8.51
CA ASP A 35 -21.76 -0.62 8.88
C ASP A 35 -21.03 -1.73 9.66
N SER A 36 -19.81 -2.09 9.21
CA SER A 36 -18.98 -3.09 9.88
C SER A 36 -18.53 -2.61 11.27
N ALA A 37 -18.16 -1.33 11.39
CA ALA A 37 -17.76 -0.76 12.68
C ALA A 37 -18.94 -0.70 13.67
N ASP A 38 -20.13 -0.35 13.20
CA ASP A 38 -21.36 -0.36 13.99
C ASP A 38 -21.76 -1.77 14.43
N CYS A 39 -21.60 -2.77 13.55
CA CYS A 39 -21.82 -4.16 13.92
C CYS A 39 -20.80 -4.63 14.97
N ALA A 40 -19.54 -4.22 14.84
CA ALA A 40 -18.49 -4.50 15.83
C ALA A 40 -18.80 -3.86 17.19
N LEU A 41 -19.29 -2.63 17.21
CA LEU A 41 -19.72 -1.95 18.45
C LEU A 41 -20.87 -2.70 19.14
N LYS A 42 -21.84 -3.20 18.37
CA LYS A 42 -23.02 -3.92 18.90
C LYS A 42 -22.70 -5.33 19.40
N THR A 43 -21.78 -6.02 18.73
CA THR A 43 -21.60 -7.47 18.91
C THR A 43 -20.23 -7.88 19.43
N GLY A 44 -19.24 -6.98 19.43
CA GLY A 44 -17.84 -7.28 19.72
C GLY A 44 -17.12 -8.06 18.61
N LYS A 45 -17.75 -8.23 17.43
CA LYS A 45 -17.20 -8.98 16.30
C LYS A 45 -16.66 -8.04 15.23
N PHE A 46 -15.40 -8.19 14.82
CA PHE A 46 -14.76 -7.33 13.81
C PHE A 46 -14.90 -7.87 12.39
N LEU A 47 -14.88 -6.99 11.38
CA LEU A 47 -14.91 -7.33 9.94
C LEU A 47 -16.14 -8.16 9.54
N VAL A 48 -17.29 -7.81 10.10
CA VAL A 48 -18.58 -8.46 9.89
C VAL A 48 -19.67 -7.41 9.69
N LEU A 49 -20.78 -7.81 9.09
CA LEU A 49 -21.98 -7.01 8.91
C LEU A 49 -23.16 -7.61 9.68
N CYS A 50 -24.02 -6.74 10.17
CA CYS A 50 -25.25 -7.10 10.85
C CYS A 50 -26.41 -6.94 9.85
N ARG A 51 -26.95 -8.05 9.34
CA ARG A 51 -28.05 -8.10 8.36
C ARG A 51 -29.16 -9.02 8.84
N ASP A 52 -30.40 -8.56 8.87
CA ASP A 52 -31.58 -9.35 9.24
C ASP A 52 -31.38 -10.20 10.51
N SER A 53 -30.84 -9.59 11.57
CA SER A 53 -30.50 -10.25 12.86
C SER A 53 -29.40 -11.32 12.80
N ARG A 54 -28.70 -11.46 11.67
CA ARG A 54 -27.54 -12.35 11.50
C ARG A 54 -26.25 -11.54 11.40
N VAL A 55 -25.16 -12.18 11.82
CA VAL A 55 -23.80 -11.68 11.62
C VAL A 55 -23.21 -12.42 10.42
N ILE A 56 -22.82 -11.69 9.39
CA ILE A 56 -22.22 -12.23 8.17
C ILE A 56 -20.82 -11.63 7.95
N PRO A 57 -19.91 -12.31 7.24
CA PRO A 57 -18.64 -11.72 6.82
C PRO A 57 -18.83 -10.41 6.05
N ILE A 58 -17.94 -9.43 6.22
CA ILE A 58 -18.01 -8.17 5.46
C ILE A 58 -17.90 -8.40 3.95
N GLY A 59 -17.10 -9.37 3.52
CA GLY A 59 -16.97 -9.79 2.13
C GLY A 59 -18.19 -10.41 1.47
N ASP A 60 -19.29 -10.65 2.20
CA ASP A 60 -20.54 -11.08 1.56
C ASP A 60 -21.26 -9.90 0.86
N ASP A 61 -21.03 -8.66 1.31
CA ASP A 61 -21.56 -7.42 0.70
C ASP A 61 -20.47 -6.49 0.14
N SER A 62 -19.20 -6.71 0.50
CA SER A 62 -18.04 -5.91 0.03
C SER A 62 -17.29 -6.64 -1.08
N LEU A 63 -17.11 -5.96 -2.22
CA LEU A 63 -16.37 -6.46 -3.36
C LEU A 63 -14.96 -5.87 -3.36
N GLY A 64 -13.98 -6.69 -2.99
CA GLY A 64 -12.56 -6.41 -3.24
C GLY A 64 -11.89 -5.34 -2.36
N ASP A 65 -12.57 -4.66 -1.44
CA ASP A 65 -11.90 -3.66 -0.60
C ASP A 65 -10.96 -4.27 0.44
N ASP A 66 -9.78 -3.66 0.60
CA ASP A 66 -8.80 -4.06 1.62
C ASP A 66 -9.35 -3.81 3.06
N PRO A 67 -9.11 -4.72 4.04
CA PRO A 67 -9.83 -4.73 5.33
C PRO A 67 -9.40 -3.64 6.32
N GLY A 68 -8.33 -2.90 6.04
CA GLY A 68 -7.65 -2.02 6.98
C GLY A 68 -8.55 -0.92 7.54
N HIS A 69 -9.34 -0.25 6.70
CA HIS A 69 -10.27 0.80 7.14
C HIS A 69 -11.39 0.25 8.01
N ALA A 70 -12.04 -0.83 7.59
CA ALA A 70 -13.10 -1.47 8.37
C ALA A 70 -12.58 -1.99 9.73
N LEU A 71 -11.40 -2.60 9.75
CA LEU A 71 -10.76 -3.07 10.98
C LEU A 71 -10.43 -1.90 11.92
N ALA A 72 -9.82 -0.83 11.41
CA ALA A 72 -9.42 0.32 12.20
C ALA A 72 -10.63 1.08 12.79
N LEU A 73 -11.72 1.24 12.02
CA LEU A 73 -12.96 1.85 12.50
C LEU A 73 -13.67 0.96 13.54
N GLY A 74 -13.67 -0.36 13.33
CA GLY A 74 -14.20 -1.31 14.30
C GLY A 74 -13.44 -1.22 15.63
N LEU A 75 -12.10 -1.25 15.58
CA LEU A 75 -11.24 -1.08 16.76
C LEU A 75 -11.49 0.26 17.46
N TYR A 76 -11.57 1.35 16.70
CA TYR A 76 -11.89 2.67 17.25
C TYR A 76 -13.25 2.67 17.96
N SER A 77 -14.28 2.08 17.36
CA SER A 77 -15.62 2.03 17.94
C SER A 77 -15.66 1.18 19.21
N ALA A 78 -15.00 0.03 19.20
CA ALA A 78 -14.88 -0.86 20.36
C ALA A 78 -14.13 -0.20 21.52
N LEU A 79 -13.05 0.53 21.25
CA LEU A 79 -12.24 1.21 22.28
C LEU A 79 -12.92 2.45 22.86
N THR A 80 -13.70 3.17 22.05
CA THR A 80 -14.33 4.44 22.48
C THR A 80 -15.77 4.28 22.93
N GLY A 81 -16.41 3.16 22.62
CA GLY A 81 -17.84 2.92 22.86
C GLY A 81 -18.74 3.82 22.01
N ARG A 82 -18.22 4.39 20.91
CA ARG A 82 -18.94 5.34 20.04
C ARG A 82 -19.05 4.79 18.63
N ALA A 83 -20.18 5.06 17.98
CA ALA A 83 -20.35 4.77 16.56
C ALA A 83 -19.35 5.60 15.73
N ALA A 84 -18.69 4.94 14.78
CA ALA A 84 -17.79 5.61 13.84
C ALA A 84 -18.57 6.55 12.93
N LYS A 85 -17.95 7.67 12.56
CA LYS A 85 -18.51 8.66 11.65
C LYS A 85 -17.64 8.77 10.38
N PRO A 86 -18.17 9.31 9.27
CA PRO A 86 -17.36 9.56 8.08
C PRO A 86 -16.09 10.38 8.36
N SER A 87 -16.14 11.33 9.29
CA SER A 87 -14.96 12.11 9.71
C SER A 87 -13.86 11.27 10.36
N ASP A 88 -14.18 10.10 10.92
CA ASP A 88 -13.18 9.18 11.49
C ASP A 88 -12.39 8.46 10.38
N ILE A 89 -12.99 8.23 9.20
CA ILE A 89 -12.27 7.72 8.01
C ILE A 89 -11.18 8.72 7.59
N ALA A 90 -11.52 10.01 7.51
CA ALA A 90 -10.56 11.06 7.19
C ALA A 90 -9.40 11.12 8.21
N ARG A 91 -9.70 10.93 9.50
CA ARG A 91 -8.68 10.89 10.56
C ARG A 91 -7.76 9.68 10.42
N ILE A 92 -8.31 8.51 10.09
CA ILE A 92 -7.51 7.31 9.82
C ILE A 92 -6.57 7.55 8.63
N ASN A 93 -7.09 8.08 7.52
CA ASN A 93 -6.28 8.41 6.34
C ASN A 93 -5.13 9.37 6.67
N LEU A 94 -5.44 10.45 7.39
CA LEU A 94 -4.42 11.41 7.83
C LEU A 94 -3.41 10.76 8.78
N GLY A 95 -3.88 9.90 9.70
CA GLY A 95 -3.04 9.16 10.63
C GLY A 95 -2.04 8.27 9.89
N ILE A 96 -2.48 7.49 8.90
CA ILE A 96 -1.62 6.64 8.07
C ILE A 96 -0.59 7.48 7.33
N ASN A 97 -1.00 8.59 6.72
CA ASN A 97 -0.09 9.54 6.06
C ASN A 97 1.00 10.05 7.01
N VAL A 98 0.60 10.57 8.16
CA VAL A 98 1.54 11.14 9.14
C VAL A 98 2.48 10.07 9.68
N ILE A 99 1.96 8.90 10.07
CA ILE A 99 2.77 7.80 10.60
C ILE A 99 3.77 7.31 9.55
N GLY A 100 3.31 7.05 8.32
CA GLY A 100 4.17 6.61 7.22
C GLY A 100 5.29 7.60 6.91
N LEU A 101 4.98 8.90 6.82
CA LEU A 101 5.97 9.96 6.58
C LEU A 101 6.97 10.08 7.73
N ILE A 102 6.52 10.04 8.98
CA ILE A 102 7.40 10.11 10.16
C ILE A 102 8.32 8.88 10.21
N LEU A 103 7.80 7.67 10.05
CA LEU A 103 8.61 6.45 10.08
C LEU A 103 9.65 6.43 8.96
N LEU A 104 9.26 6.84 7.74
CA LEU A 104 10.21 6.96 6.63
C LEU A 104 11.27 8.02 6.92
N ALA A 105 10.89 9.19 7.43
CA ALA A 105 11.85 10.25 7.79
C ALA A 105 12.83 9.80 8.89
N LEU A 106 12.37 9.04 9.88
CA LEU A 106 13.21 8.46 10.94
C LEU A 106 14.21 7.44 10.36
N LEU A 107 13.77 6.60 9.41
CA LEU A 107 14.66 5.67 8.72
C LEU A 107 15.70 6.45 7.91
N LEU A 108 15.27 7.43 7.10
CA LEU A 108 16.18 8.27 6.30
C LEU A 108 17.19 9.02 7.18
N PHE A 109 16.76 9.51 8.35
CA PHE A 109 17.66 10.13 9.32
C PHE A 109 18.68 9.12 9.87
N THR A 110 18.24 7.89 10.19
CA THR A 110 19.12 6.79 10.59
C THR A 110 20.15 6.47 9.51
N LEU A 111 19.73 6.51 8.23
CA LEU A 111 20.56 6.34 7.04
C LEU A 111 21.45 7.57 6.72
N GLN A 112 21.46 8.58 7.60
CA GLN A 112 22.21 9.85 7.44
C GLN A 112 21.74 10.72 6.26
N LEU A 113 20.57 10.44 5.68
CA LEU A 113 19.94 11.19 4.59
C LEU A 113 19.07 12.34 5.14
N ARG A 114 19.71 13.26 5.87
CA ARG A 114 19.01 14.30 6.65
C ARG A 114 18.17 15.26 5.81
N ILE A 115 18.64 15.63 4.62
CA ILE A 115 17.91 16.52 3.70
C ILE A 115 16.65 15.81 3.20
N SER A 116 16.77 14.56 2.75
CA SER A 116 15.63 13.75 2.32
C SER A 116 14.62 13.56 3.45
N ALA A 117 15.09 13.29 4.67
CA ALA A 117 14.22 13.20 5.84
C ALA A 117 13.44 14.50 6.10
N ALA A 118 14.09 15.66 5.98
CA ALA A 118 13.44 16.96 6.12
C ALA A 118 12.39 17.20 5.03
N LEU A 119 12.71 16.88 3.77
CA LEU A 119 11.77 16.99 2.65
C LEU A 119 10.53 16.09 2.84
N VAL A 120 10.73 14.85 3.30
CA VAL A 120 9.62 13.93 3.62
C VAL A 120 8.73 14.50 4.73
N LEU A 121 9.32 15.11 5.77
CA LEU A 121 8.53 15.74 6.83
C LEU A 121 7.75 16.97 6.35
N LEU A 122 8.31 17.76 5.42
CA LEU A 122 7.60 18.88 4.81
C LEU A 122 6.36 18.41 4.02
N SER A 123 6.40 17.20 3.46
CA SER A 123 5.24 16.60 2.78
C SER A 123 4.05 16.31 3.70
N ILE A 124 4.20 16.37 5.03
CA ILE A 124 3.06 16.32 5.97
C ILE A 124 2.10 17.49 5.71
N ALA A 125 2.61 18.65 5.32
CA ALA A 125 1.77 19.79 4.96
C ALA A 125 0.93 19.51 3.70
N LEU A 126 1.45 18.73 2.75
CA LEU A 126 0.74 18.30 1.54
C LEU A 126 -0.31 17.24 1.86
N ALA A 127 -0.02 16.32 2.78
CA ALA A 127 -0.97 15.29 3.22
C ALA A 127 -2.27 15.88 3.80
N ARG A 128 -2.23 17.13 4.29
CA ARG A 128 -3.40 17.86 4.80
C ARG A 128 -4.33 18.41 3.72
N GLN A 129 -3.87 18.52 2.47
CA GLN A 129 -4.64 19.13 1.38
C GLN A 129 -5.66 18.17 0.75
N TYR A 130 -5.69 16.90 1.17
CA TYR A 130 -6.59 15.87 0.64
C TYR A 130 -7.58 15.32 1.69
N PRO A 131 -8.53 16.12 2.21
CA PRO A 131 -9.55 15.64 3.14
C PRO A 131 -10.66 14.86 2.42
N ILE A 132 -10.30 13.92 1.55
CA ILE A 132 -11.26 13.13 0.76
C ILE A 132 -11.62 11.85 1.55
N LEU A 133 -12.89 11.45 1.50
CA LEU A 133 -13.45 10.30 2.21
C LEU A 133 -13.34 8.98 1.44
N THR A 134 -12.25 8.78 0.71
CA THR A 134 -11.94 7.55 -0.01
C THR A 134 -10.70 6.89 0.61
N PRO A 135 -10.30 5.66 0.27
CA PRO A 135 -9.03 5.10 0.75
C PRO A 135 -7.82 5.77 0.07
N HIS A 136 -8.04 6.44 -1.07
CA HIS A 136 -6.98 7.01 -1.90
C HIS A 136 -6.10 8.07 -1.22
N PRO A 137 -6.63 8.96 -0.36
CA PRO A 137 -5.84 9.90 0.43
C PRO A 137 -4.80 9.28 1.35
N ALA A 138 -4.97 8.05 1.85
CA ALA A 138 -3.96 7.38 2.66
C ALA A 138 -2.75 6.89 1.84
N GLY A 139 -2.83 6.95 0.51
CA GLY A 139 -1.84 6.36 -0.40
C GLY A 139 -0.42 6.91 -0.25
N LEU A 140 -0.25 8.16 0.21
CA LEU A 140 1.08 8.73 0.45
C LEU A 140 1.77 8.04 1.64
N GLY A 141 1.08 7.92 2.76
CA GLY A 141 1.56 7.21 3.94
C GLY A 141 1.80 5.75 3.68
N ASP A 142 0.86 5.12 2.98
CA ASP A 142 0.93 3.71 2.63
C ASP A 142 2.15 3.38 1.75
N ALA A 143 2.43 4.22 0.74
CA ALA A 143 3.65 4.12 -0.05
C ALA A 143 4.91 4.31 0.79
N CYS A 144 4.89 5.23 1.76
CA CYS A 144 6.01 5.43 2.69
C CYS A 144 6.23 4.21 3.59
N LEU A 145 5.15 3.60 4.12
CA LEU A 145 5.21 2.38 4.91
C LEU A 145 5.80 1.22 4.11
N SER A 146 5.36 1.07 2.86
CA SER A 146 5.84 0.05 1.93
C SER A 146 7.34 0.18 1.58
N ALA A 147 7.90 1.39 1.70
CA ALA A 147 9.31 1.67 1.40
C ALA A 147 10.27 1.38 2.57
N ILE A 148 9.78 1.22 3.81
CA ILE A 148 10.63 1.08 5.01
C ILE A 148 11.53 -0.16 4.92
N LEU A 149 10.93 -1.32 4.65
CA LEU A 149 11.65 -2.59 4.63
C LEU A 149 12.77 -2.65 3.56
N PRO A 150 12.52 -2.36 2.27
CA PRO A 150 13.58 -2.42 1.26
C PRO A 150 14.71 -1.41 1.53
N LEU A 151 14.37 -0.20 2.01
CA LEU A 151 15.37 0.80 2.36
C LEU A 151 16.21 0.40 3.58
N ALA A 152 15.60 -0.23 4.58
CA ALA A 152 16.33 -0.75 5.74
C ALA A 152 17.30 -1.88 5.34
N LEU A 153 16.83 -2.83 4.51
CA LEU A 153 17.63 -3.96 4.02
C LEU A 153 18.85 -3.52 3.21
N LEU A 154 18.71 -2.50 2.36
CA LEU A 154 19.80 -1.99 1.54
C LEU A 154 20.68 -0.97 2.27
N GLY A 155 20.07 -0.05 3.01
CA GLY A 155 20.76 1.13 3.53
C GLY A 155 21.52 0.89 4.84
N LEU A 156 20.97 0.12 5.77
CA LEU A 156 21.56 -0.05 7.10
C LEU A 156 22.90 -0.81 7.08
N PRO A 157 23.10 -1.84 6.23
CA PRO A 157 24.42 -2.46 6.07
C PRO A 157 25.48 -1.47 5.55
N LEU A 158 25.11 -0.55 4.66
CA LEU A 158 26.05 0.41 4.06
C LEU A 158 26.62 1.39 5.08
N ILE A 159 25.85 1.75 6.10
CA ILE A 159 26.30 2.63 7.19
C ILE A 159 26.84 1.85 8.40
N LYS A 160 27.00 0.52 8.29
CA LYS A 160 27.43 -0.37 9.37
C LYS A 160 26.63 -0.17 10.65
N ALA A 161 25.30 -0.06 10.53
CA ALA A 161 24.41 0.10 11.67
C ALA A 161 24.58 -1.06 12.66
N SER A 162 24.36 -0.78 13.96
CA SER A 162 24.40 -1.83 14.98
C SER A 162 23.33 -2.90 14.73
N GLN A 163 23.58 -4.12 15.20
CA GLN A 163 22.64 -5.23 15.03
C GLN A 163 21.26 -4.92 15.63
N GLY A 164 21.21 -4.26 16.78
CA GLY A 164 19.94 -3.84 17.40
C GLY A 164 19.16 -2.86 16.51
N THR A 165 19.84 -1.87 15.92
CA THR A 165 19.21 -0.93 14.97
C THR A 165 18.72 -1.64 13.72
N PHE A 166 19.51 -2.58 13.18
CA PHE A 166 19.12 -3.37 12.01
C PHE A 166 17.87 -4.21 12.28
N ILE A 167 17.85 -4.96 13.39
CA ILE A 167 16.70 -5.79 13.78
C ILE A 167 15.47 -4.92 14.05
N GLY A 168 15.64 -3.79 14.75
CA GLY A 168 14.55 -2.85 15.02
C GLY A 168 13.87 -2.35 13.74
N TRP A 169 14.66 -1.94 12.76
CA TRP A 169 14.13 -1.50 11.46
C TRP A 169 13.60 -2.64 10.59
N LEU A 170 14.14 -3.85 10.72
CA LEU A 170 13.61 -5.03 10.04
C LEU A 170 12.20 -5.36 10.54
N VAL A 171 12.01 -5.40 11.87
CA VAL A 171 10.70 -5.61 12.50
C VAL A 171 9.74 -4.49 12.12
N ALA A 172 10.17 -3.22 12.25
CA ALA A 172 9.35 -2.08 11.86
C ALA A 172 8.95 -2.13 10.37
N GLY A 173 9.87 -2.53 9.49
CA GLY A 173 9.60 -2.69 8.06
C GLY A 173 8.60 -3.79 7.75
N ILE A 174 8.70 -4.96 8.40
CA ILE A 174 7.74 -6.06 8.24
C ILE A 174 6.34 -5.63 8.72
N LEU A 175 6.25 -4.99 9.89
CA LEU A 175 4.98 -4.48 10.42
C LEU A 175 4.39 -3.37 9.53
N SER A 176 5.23 -2.51 8.98
CA SER A 176 4.82 -1.46 8.04
C SER A 176 4.29 -2.04 6.74
N LEU A 177 4.93 -3.08 6.21
CA LEU A 177 4.48 -3.78 5.01
C LEU A 177 3.16 -4.54 5.26
N ALA A 178 2.99 -5.16 6.43
CA ALA A 178 1.74 -5.80 6.81
C ALA A 178 0.60 -4.79 6.95
N THR A 179 0.89 -3.64 7.57
CA THR A 179 -0.06 -2.52 7.69
C THR A 179 -0.45 -1.99 6.32
N ALA A 180 0.53 -1.75 5.45
CA ALA A 180 0.27 -1.33 4.08
C ALA A 180 -0.58 -2.35 3.33
N SER A 181 -0.31 -3.65 3.52
CA SER A 181 -1.10 -4.71 2.88
C SER A 181 -2.57 -4.69 3.34
N LEU A 182 -2.82 -4.33 4.61
CA LEU A 182 -4.18 -4.23 5.15
C LEU A 182 -4.94 -3.02 4.62
N PHE A 183 -4.28 -1.86 4.48
CA PHE A 183 -4.95 -0.64 4.03
C PHE A 183 -5.02 -0.51 2.52
N ARG A 184 -4.00 -1.02 1.82
CA ARG A 184 -3.94 -1.01 0.37
C ARG A 184 -2.99 -2.08 -0.18
N GLN A 185 -3.54 -3.23 -0.59
CA GLN A 185 -2.73 -4.37 -1.06
C GLN A 185 -1.88 -4.01 -2.30
N SER A 186 -2.44 -3.22 -3.22
CA SER A 186 -1.75 -2.83 -4.47
C SER A 186 -0.46 -2.02 -4.26
N THR A 187 -0.42 -1.12 -3.28
CA THR A 187 0.79 -0.36 -2.93
C THR A 187 1.77 -1.24 -2.13
N ALA A 188 1.27 -2.09 -1.24
CA ALA A 188 2.11 -3.06 -0.53
C ALA A 188 2.81 -4.05 -1.46
N MET A 189 2.19 -4.46 -2.57
CA MET A 189 2.83 -5.28 -3.59
C MET A 189 4.11 -4.65 -4.16
N MET A 190 4.14 -3.32 -4.31
CA MET A 190 5.36 -2.62 -4.73
C MET A 190 6.46 -2.76 -3.66
N GLY A 191 6.09 -2.65 -2.38
CA GLY A 191 6.98 -2.89 -1.24
C GLY A 191 7.51 -4.33 -1.18
N VAL A 192 6.66 -5.32 -1.47
CA VAL A 192 7.04 -6.75 -1.58
C VAL A 192 8.08 -6.94 -2.67
N ALA A 193 7.81 -6.44 -3.88
CA ALA A 193 8.73 -6.57 -5.02
C ALA A 193 10.08 -5.88 -4.74
N ALA A 194 10.05 -4.67 -4.18
CA ALA A 194 11.25 -3.95 -3.79
C ALA A 194 12.03 -4.68 -2.67
N SER A 195 11.34 -5.27 -1.70
CA SER A 195 11.97 -6.06 -0.62
C SER A 195 12.62 -7.33 -1.16
N ALA A 196 11.95 -8.04 -2.06
CA ALA A 196 12.52 -9.23 -2.72
C ALA A 196 13.78 -8.86 -3.53
N ALA A 197 13.74 -7.75 -4.28
CA ALA A 197 14.90 -7.24 -5.00
C ALA A 197 16.04 -6.85 -4.04
N ALA A 198 15.73 -6.17 -2.92
CA ALA A 198 16.70 -5.81 -1.89
C ALA A 198 17.38 -7.04 -1.27
N ILE A 199 16.61 -8.09 -0.99
CA ILE A 199 17.13 -9.38 -0.49
C ILE A 199 18.03 -10.03 -1.54
N ALA A 200 17.62 -10.06 -2.82
CA ALA A 200 18.41 -10.61 -3.90
C ALA A 200 19.76 -9.89 -4.06
N VAL A 201 19.76 -8.55 -3.99
CA VAL A 201 20.99 -7.74 -3.99
C VAL A 201 21.85 -8.07 -2.76
N SER A 202 21.23 -8.20 -1.58
CA SER A 202 21.95 -8.56 -0.35
C SER A 202 22.62 -9.94 -0.46
N VAL A 203 21.94 -10.93 -1.04
CA VAL A 203 22.50 -12.27 -1.33
C VAL A 203 23.68 -12.15 -2.29
N ALA A 204 23.52 -11.43 -3.40
CA ALA A 204 24.55 -11.28 -4.43
C ALA A 204 25.82 -10.57 -3.91
N VAL A 205 25.66 -9.56 -3.05
CA VAL A 205 26.78 -8.73 -2.55
C VAL A 205 27.44 -9.32 -1.31
N SER A 206 26.69 -9.99 -0.44
CA SER A 206 27.21 -10.39 0.88
C SER A 206 28.24 -11.52 0.82
N GLY A 207 28.27 -12.31 -0.27
CA GLY A 207 29.16 -13.50 -0.39
C GLY A 207 28.98 -14.52 0.74
N ARG A 208 27.96 -14.35 1.59
CA ARG A 208 27.76 -15.16 2.80
C ARG A 208 27.24 -16.53 2.40
N ARG A 209 27.90 -17.58 2.89
CA ARG A 209 27.51 -18.98 2.65
C ARG A 209 26.16 -19.37 3.27
N THR A 210 25.54 -18.52 4.10
CA THR A 210 24.31 -18.85 4.83
C THR A 210 23.10 -18.16 4.22
N ILE A 211 22.29 -18.93 3.48
CA ILE A 211 21.06 -18.47 2.83
C ILE A 211 19.86 -18.34 3.79
N LEU A 212 19.94 -18.99 4.95
CA LEU A 212 18.84 -19.09 5.92
C LEU A 212 18.24 -17.73 6.39
N PRO A 213 19.02 -16.69 6.74
CA PRO A 213 18.44 -15.40 7.11
C PRO A 213 17.68 -14.74 5.96
N HIS A 214 18.10 -14.94 4.71
CA HIS A 214 17.40 -14.42 3.54
C HIS A 214 16.10 -15.17 3.27
N ILE A 215 16.08 -16.49 3.51
CA ILE A 215 14.83 -17.29 3.48
C ILE A 215 13.87 -16.79 4.55
N ALA A 216 14.34 -16.55 5.78
CA ALA A 216 13.52 -16.02 6.86
C ALA A 216 12.96 -14.63 6.53
N GLN A 217 13.76 -13.76 5.90
CA GLN A 217 13.31 -12.45 5.41
C GLN A 217 12.24 -12.58 4.32
N LEU A 218 12.45 -13.45 3.33
CA LEU A 218 11.47 -13.71 2.27
C LEU A 218 10.15 -14.26 2.83
N LEU A 219 10.23 -15.19 3.78
CA LEU A 219 9.06 -15.74 4.46
C LEU A 219 8.33 -14.63 5.24
N ALA A 220 9.06 -13.77 5.95
CA ALA A 220 8.46 -12.65 6.68
C ALA A 220 7.78 -11.65 5.74
N VAL A 221 8.38 -11.33 4.58
CA VAL A 221 7.77 -10.51 3.53
C VAL A 221 6.49 -11.16 3.01
N PHE A 222 6.52 -12.48 2.75
CA PHE A 222 5.35 -13.22 2.28
C PHE A 222 4.22 -13.22 3.31
N VAL A 223 4.54 -13.44 4.60
CA VAL A 223 3.56 -13.39 5.69
C VAL A 223 2.97 -11.99 5.83
N ALA A 224 3.78 -10.93 5.75
CA ALA A 224 3.32 -9.55 5.79
C ALA A 224 2.35 -9.24 4.64
N TYR A 225 2.68 -9.67 3.41
CA TYR A 225 1.78 -9.55 2.25
C TYR A 225 0.45 -10.28 2.45
N LYS A 226 0.47 -11.43 3.14
CA LYS A 226 -0.72 -12.22 3.46
C LYS A 226 -1.51 -11.73 4.67
N ALA A 227 -1.17 -10.58 5.25
CA ALA A 227 -1.88 -10.03 6.40
C ALA A 227 -3.40 -9.90 6.19
N PRO A 228 -3.94 -9.41 5.05
CA PRO A 228 -5.38 -9.34 4.81
C PRO A 228 -6.06 -10.71 4.92
N HIS A 229 -5.62 -11.69 4.13
CA HIS A 229 -6.07 -13.08 4.21
C HIS A 229 -6.03 -13.66 5.63
N LEU A 230 -4.93 -13.43 6.35
CA LEU A 230 -4.76 -13.95 7.72
C LEU A 230 -5.74 -13.31 8.69
N VAL A 231 -6.02 -12.02 8.55
CA VAL A 231 -7.01 -11.30 9.37
C VAL A 231 -8.43 -11.82 9.11
N HIS A 232 -8.82 -12.03 7.86
CA HIS A 232 -10.12 -12.62 7.52
C HIS A 232 -10.26 -14.04 8.06
N ARG A 233 -9.22 -14.86 7.91
CA ARG A 233 -9.22 -16.22 8.44
C ARG A 233 -9.28 -16.24 9.97
N ALA A 234 -8.59 -15.31 10.64
CA ALA A 234 -8.65 -15.16 12.09
C ALA A 234 -10.05 -14.77 12.55
N ARG A 235 -10.73 -13.86 11.83
CA ARG A 235 -12.15 -13.52 12.05
C ARG A 235 -13.03 -14.76 11.95
N ASP A 236 -12.92 -15.51 10.86
CA ASP A 236 -13.80 -16.66 10.59
C ASP A 236 -13.69 -17.71 11.71
N ILE A 237 -12.47 -18.00 12.14
CA ILE A 237 -12.20 -18.92 13.26
C ILE A 237 -12.71 -18.34 14.58
N ALA A 238 -12.41 -17.08 14.88
CA ALA A 238 -12.77 -16.45 16.15
C ALA A 238 -14.28 -16.34 16.36
N TYR A 239 -15.05 -16.19 15.27
CA TYR A 239 -16.50 -15.98 15.32
C TYR A 239 -17.32 -17.13 14.75
N ASN A 240 -16.67 -18.25 14.42
CA ASN A 240 -17.28 -19.44 13.81
C ASN A 240 -18.15 -19.08 12.58
N LEU A 241 -17.60 -18.28 11.67
CA LEU A 241 -18.26 -17.86 10.44
C LEU A 241 -17.80 -18.72 9.26
N GLN A 242 -18.68 -18.88 8.29
CA GLN A 242 -18.27 -19.39 6.98
C GLN A 242 -17.44 -18.32 6.26
N PRO A 243 -16.43 -18.72 5.46
CA PRO A 243 -15.70 -17.78 4.61
C PRO A 243 -16.63 -16.97 3.70
N ALA A 244 -16.25 -15.72 3.42
CA ALA A 244 -17.01 -14.85 2.54
C ALA A 244 -17.17 -15.47 1.13
N ARG A 245 -18.29 -15.18 0.47
CA ARG A 245 -18.58 -15.64 -0.89
C ARG A 245 -17.75 -14.92 -1.95
N PHE A 246 -17.42 -13.66 -1.72
CA PHE A 246 -16.56 -12.87 -2.60
C PHE A 246 -15.15 -12.75 -2.02
N THR A 247 -14.21 -12.44 -2.90
CA THR A 247 -12.82 -12.18 -2.50
C THR A 247 -12.77 -10.84 -1.79
N GLU A 248 -12.29 -10.86 -0.55
CA GLU A 248 -12.09 -9.68 0.30
C GLU A 248 -10.76 -8.96 0.00
N GLU A 249 -10.15 -9.26 -1.15
CA GLU A 249 -8.87 -8.71 -1.60
C GLU A 249 -9.00 -8.22 -3.04
N HIS A 250 -8.34 -7.11 -3.37
CA HIS A 250 -8.32 -6.58 -4.73
C HIS A 250 -7.56 -7.47 -5.71
N GLY A 251 -6.62 -8.29 -5.24
CA GLY A 251 -5.80 -9.16 -6.07
C GLY A 251 -4.93 -8.40 -7.09
N PRO A 252 -3.90 -9.03 -7.65
CA PRO A 252 -3.01 -8.34 -8.59
C PRO A 252 -3.62 -8.18 -9.99
N TRP A 253 -4.48 -9.13 -10.41
CA TRP A 253 -4.82 -9.32 -11.81
C TRP A 253 -5.79 -8.30 -12.36
N HIS A 254 -6.77 -7.87 -11.56
CA HIS A 254 -7.70 -6.81 -11.96
C HIS A 254 -6.95 -5.52 -12.26
N SER A 255 -6.11 -5.08 -11.33
CA SER A 255 -5.27 -3.89 -11.47
C SER A 255 -4.29 -3.98 -12.64
N LEU A 256 -3.67 -5.15 -12.87
CA LEU A 256 -2.77 -5.36 -14.01
C LEU A 256 -3.52 -5.31 -15.35
N TYR A 257 -4.70 -5.92 -15.42
CA TYR A 257 -5.52 -5.96 -16.63
C TYR A 257 -6.06 -4.58 -17.01
N ILE A 258 -6.82 -3.93 -16.14
CA ILE A 258 -7.35 -2.57 -16.41
C ILE A 258 -6.21 -1.55 -16.53
N GLY A 259 -5.07 -1.85 -15.91
CA GLY A 259 -3.83 -1.13 -16.06
C GLY A 259 -3.30 -1.12 -17.50
N LEU A 260 -3.75 -1.99 -18.42
CA LEU A 260 -3.42 -1.85 -19.84
C LEU A 260 -4.20 -0.70 -20.51
N GLY A 261 -5.25 -0.20 -19.85
CA GLY A 261 -6.18 0.83 -20.32
C GLY A 261 -5.85 2.28 -20.00
N VAL A 262 -4.67 2.57 -19.45
CA VAL A 262 -4.29 3.95 -19.02
C VAL A 262 -4.36 4.97 -20.13
N ASN A 263 -3.93 4.55 -21.31
CA ASN A 263 -3.91 5.34 -22.51
C ASN A 263 -4.73 4.61 -23.58
N LYS A 264 -5.06 5.32 -24.64
CA LYS A 264 -5.66 4.70 -25.83
C LYS A 264 -4.76 3.55 -26.28
N ASN A 265 -5.33 2.35 -26.30
CA ASN A 265 -4.64 1.11 -26.59
C ASN A 265 -5.44 0.29 -27.63
N PRO A 266 -4.78 -0.61 -28.37
CA PRO A 266 -5.46 -1.41 -29.40
C PRO A 266 -6.34 -2.52 -28.82
N PHE A 267 -6.33 -2.75 -27.51
CA PHE A 267 -7.09 -3.81 -26.85
C PHE A 267 -8.51 -3.38 -26.47
N GLY A 268 -8.83 -2.08 -26.59
CA GLY A 268 -10.13 -1.53 -26.20
C GLY A 268 -10.37 -1.50 -24.69
N ILE A 269 -9.32 -1.68 -23.88
CA ILE A 269 -9.40 -1.67 -22.41
C ILE A 269 -9.40 -0.22 -21.93
N ARG A 270 -10.27 0.16 -20.99
CA ARG A 270 -10.24 1.47 -20.32
C ARG A 270 -9.73 1.31 -18.90
N TRP A 271 -9.16 2.38 -18.34
CA TRP A 271 -8.82 2.42 -16.91
C TRP A 271 -10.08 2.68 -16.08
N ASP A 272 -10.96 1.69 -16.04
CA ASP A 272 -12.14 1.64 -15.19
C ASP A 272 -12.47 0.19 -14.80
N ASP A 273 -13.19 0.00 -13.69
CA ASP A 273 -13.57 -1.34 -13.23
C ASP A 273 -14.53 -2.03 -14.21
N ALA A 274 -15.37 -1.23 -14.90
CA ALA A 274 -16.31 -1.72 -15.91
C ALA A 274 -15.60 -2.49 -17.04
N SER A 275 -14.43 -2.02 -17.49
CA SER A 275 -13.65 -2.71 -18.52
C SER A 275 -13.18 -4.09 -18.08
N GLY A 276 -12.82 -4.27 -16.80
CA GLY A 276 -12.49 -5.58 -16.25
C GLY A 276 -13.71 -6.49 -16.20
N ILE A 277 -14.87 -5.96 -15.77
CA ILE A 277 -16.15 -6.69 -15.72
C ILE A 277 -16.56 -7.13 -17.12
N GLU A 278 -16.65 -6.20 -18.07
CA GLU A 278 -17.00 -6.47 -19.47
C GLU A 278 -16.08 -7.51 -20.11
N ALA A 279 -14.78 -7.50 -19.79
CA ALA A 279 -13.83 -8.47 -20.32
C ALA A 279 -14.14 -9.90 -19.88
N VAL A 280 -14.52 -10.09 -18.62
CA VAL A 280 -14.90 -11.42 -18.09
C VAL A 280 -16.30 -11.82 -18.56
N GLU A 281 -17.26 -10.89 -18.63
CA GLU A 281 -18.61 -11.18 -19.13
C GLU A 281 -18.59 -11.66 -20.60
N ARG A 282 -17.66 -11.15 -21.42
CA ARG A 282 -17.44 -11.64 -22.79
C ARG A 282 -16.91 -13.07 -22.85
N LEU A 283 -16.23 -13.54 -21.81
CA LEU A 283 -15.70 -14.91 -21.71
C LEU A 283 -16.77 -15.86 -21.16
N ASP A 284 -17.37 -15.52 -20.03
CA ASP A 284 -18.49 -16.25 -19.42
C ASP A 284 -19.29 -15.31 -18.51
N SER A 285 -20.53 -14.99 -18.90
CA SER A 285 -21.43 -14.11 -18.17
C SER A 285 -21.93 -14.67 -16.82
N ARG A 286 -21.62 -15.93 -16.50
CA ARG A 286 -21.93 -16.55 -15.21
C ARG A 286 -20.86 -16.25 -14.15
N ILE A 287 -19.69 -15.79 -14.54
CA ILE A 287 -18.61 -15.46 -13.60
C ILE A 287 -18.93 -14.12 -12.95
N LEU A 288 -19.22 -14.14 -11.65
CA LEU A 288 -19.54 -12.93 -10.90
C LEU A 288 -18.28 -12.14 -10.55
N PHE A 289 -18.39 -10.81 -10.62
CA PHE A 289 -17.34 -9.88 -10.20
C PHE A 289 -16.91 -10.15 -8.74
N GLY A 290 -15.62 -10.01 -8.48
CA GLY A 290 -15.04 -10.23 -7.14
C GLY A 290 -14.88 -11.69 -6.72
N THR A 291 -15.23 -12.67 -7.55
CA THR A 291 -14.98 -14.10 -7.24
C THR A 291 -13.56 -14.55 -7.62
N PRO A 292 -13.03 -15.63 -7.06
CA PRO A 292 -11.74 -16.18 -7.51
C PRO A 292 -11.70 -16.49 -9.01
N ALA A 293 -12.81 -17.00 -9.56
CA ALA A 293 -12.97 -17.29 -10.98
C ALA A 293 -12.84 -16.02 -11.85
N TYR A 294 -13.33 -14.87 -11.38
CA TYR A 294 -13.17 -13.58 -12.05
C TYR A 294 -11.69 -13.18 -12.15
N PHE A 295 -10.95 -13.24 -11.05
CA PHE A 295 -9.53 -12.88 -11.04
C PHE A 295 -8.68 -13.85 -11.88
N ASP A 296 -9.01 -15.14 -11.87
CA ASP A 296 -8.36 -16.11 -12.74
C ASP A 296 -8.67 -15.85 -14.22
N ALA A 297 -9.91 -15.52 -14.59
CA ALA A 297 -10.24 -15.16 -15.97
C ALA A 297 -9.42 -13.95 -16.45
N LEU A 298 -9.34 -12.88 -15.64
CA LEU A 298 -8.53 -11.70 -15.97
C LEU A 298 -7.03 -12.00 -16.04
N LYS A 299 -6.52 -12.88 -15.17
CA LYS A 299 -5.12 -13.33 -15.23
C LYS A 299 -4.82 -13.96 -16.60
N HIS A 300 -5.67 -14.89 -17.04
CA HIS A 300 -5.48 -15.56 -18.33
C HIS A 300 -5.52 -14.55 -19.48
N GLU A 301 -6.48 -13.63 -19.45
CA GLU A 301 -6.62 -12.62 -20.49
C GLU A 301 -5.44 -11.62 -20.52
N TYR A 302 -4.96 -11.20 -19.35
CA TYR A 302 -3.76 -10.38 -19.24
C TYR A 302 -2.54 -11.09 -19.88
N PHE A 303 -2.30 -12.35 -19.53
CA PHE A 303 -1.19 -13.11 -20.11
C PHE A 303 -1.36 -13.35 -21.62
N ARG A 304 -2.58 -13.60 -22.09
CA ARG A 304 -2.88 -13.68 -23.53
C ARG A 304 -2.43 -12.41 -24.24
N ILE A 305 -2.79 -11.22 -23.73
CA ILE A 305 -2.39 -9.94 -24.32
C ILE A 305 -0.87 -9.74 -24.27
N VAL A 306 -0.24 -10.02 -23.13
CA VAL A 306 1.22 -9.88 -22.96
C VAL A 306 1.99 -10.74 -23.96
N THR A 307 1.53 -11.98 -24.17
CA THR A 307 2.20 -12.92 -25.07
C THR A 307 1.91 -12.64 -26.55
N THR A 308 0.68 -12.25 -26.90
CA THR A 308 0.30 -11.97 -28.29
C THR A 308 0.76 -10.58 -28.78
N SER A 309 0.87 -9.60 -27.89
CA SER A 309 1.19 -8.20 -28.25
C SER A 309 2.22 -7.56 -27.31
N PRO A 310 3.41 -8.17 -27.13
CA PRO A 310 4.39 -7.73 -26.13
C PRO A 310 4.91 -6.31 -26.39
N ARG A 311 5.05 -5.90 -27.65
CA ARG A 311 5.52 -4.56 -28.01
C ARG A 311 4.53 -3.48 -27.59
N GLN A 312 3.24 -3.70 -27.80
CA GLN A 312 2.18 -2.78 -27.42
C GLN A 312 2.06 -2.69 -25.90
N VAL A 313 2.20 -3.81 -25.18
CA VAL A 313 2.25 -3.81 -23.72
C VAL A 313 3.45 -3.03 -23.19
N LEU A 314 4.64 -3.22 -23.78
CA LEU A 314 5.84 -2.43 -23.44
C LEU A 314 5.63 -0.94 -23.70
N GLN A 315 4.96 -0.57 -24.80
CA GLN A 315 4.60 0.83 -25.06
C GLN A 315 3.69 1.40 -23.97
N VAL A 316 2.65 0.66 -23.56
CA VAL A 316 1.77 1.09 -22.46
C VAL A 316 2.58 1.35 -21.19
N TYR A 317 3.44 0.41 -20.79
CA TYR A 317 4.28 0.57 -19.60
C TYR A 317 5.30 1.71 -19.73
N ALA A 318 5.91 1.88 -20.91
CA ALA A 318 6.83 2.99 -21.18
C ALA A 318 6.11 4.34 -21.10
N THR A 319 4.89 4.45 -21.63
CA THR A 319 4.08 5.67 -21.50
C THR A 319 3.71 5.93 -20.05
N LYS A 320 3.30 4.91 -19.28
CA LYS A 320 3.04 5.10 -17.83
C LYS A 320 4.28 5.65 -17.11
N LEU A 321 5.43 5.02 -17.34
CA LEU A 321 6.69 5.44 -16.73
C LEU A 321 7.02 6.88 -17.11
N ALA A 322 6.87 7.23 -18.39
CA ALA A 322 7.06 8.59 -18.86
C ALA A 322 6.09 9.56 -18.15
N SER A 323 4.79 9.27 -18.11
CA SER A 323 3.79 10.11 -17.43
C SER A 323 4.10 10.30 -15.95
N THR A 324 4.53 9.26 -15.24
CA THR A 324 4.94 9.36 -13.83
C THR A 324 6.16 10.25 -13.66
N LEU A 325 7.17 10.10 -14.52
CA LEU A 325 8.41 10.85 -14.39
C LEU A 325 8.31 12.30 -14.92
N HIS A 326 7.32 12.60 -15.77
CA HIS A 326 7.00 13.96 -16.25
C HIS A 326 6.03 14.70 -15.33
N GLN A 327 5.66 14.14 -14.17
CA GLN A 327 4.88 14.89 -13.18
C GLN A 327 5.70 16.09 -12.68
N SER A 328 5.22 17.29 -12.99
CA SER A 328 5.77 18.54 -12.48
C SER A 328 5.22 18.86 -11.10
N LEU A 329 6.00 19.59 -10.29
CA LEU A 329 5.43 20.22 -9.10
C LEU A 329 4.26 21.13 -9.47
N PRO A 330 3.22 21.21 -8.62
CA PRO A 330 2.15 22.19 -8.79
C PRO A 330 2.72 23.62 -8.80
N ALA A 331 1.95 24.53 -9.39
CA ALA A 331 2.31 25.95 -9.49
C ALA A 331 2.74 26.53 -8.12
N PRO A 332 3.75 27.42 -8.08
CA PRO A 332 4.39 28.08 -9.24
C PRO A 332 5.60 27.32 -9.83
N LEU A 333 6.07 26.25 -9.19
CA LEU A 333 7.40 25.69 -9.49
C LEU A 333 7.47 25.00 -10.86
N HIS A 334 6.44 24.27 -11.32
CA HIS A 334 6.37 23.59 -12.63
C HIS A 334 7.62 22.78 -13.05
N VAL A 335 8.54 22.46 -12.13
CA VAL A 335 9.77 21.74 -12.44
C VAL A 335 9.47 20.24 -12.52
N PRO A 336 9.88 19.54 -13.60
CA PRO A 336 9.88 18.08 -13.62
C PRO A 336 11.00 17.57 -12.71
N ILE A 337 10.66 17.23 -11.46
CA ILE A 337 11.66 16.89 -10.42
C ILE A 337 12.03 15.40 -10.44
N MET A 338 11.15 14.53 -10.96
CA MET A 338 11.36 13.08 -10.86
C MET A 338 12.52 12.57 -11.74
N TRP A 339 12.72 13.12 -12.95
CA TRP A 339 13.82 12.70 -13.84
C TRP A 339 15.21 13.01 -13.26
N PRO A 340 15.48 14.25 -12.78
CA PRO A 340 16.76 14.57 -12.14
C PRO A 340 16.99 13.75 -10.86
N LEU A 341 15.97 13.53 -10.03
CA LEU A 341 16.11 12.73 -8.81
C LEU A 341 16.40 11.26 -9.08
N LEU A 342 15.75 10.66 -10.09
CA LEU A 342 16.00 9.29 -10.52
C LEU A 342 17.44 9.12 -11.02
N LEU A 343 17.92 10.05 -11.85
CA LEU A 343 19.28 10.04 -12.37
C LEU A 343 20.33 10.22 -11.27
N VAL A 344 20.10 11.15 -10.33
CA VAL A 344 20.98 11.36 -9.16
C VAL A 344 20.97 10.11 -8.26
N GLY A 345 19.81 9.50 -8.03
CA GLY A 345 19.68 8.27 -7.25
C GLY A 345 20.42 7.09 -7.90
N LEU A 346 20.25 6.88 -9.20
CA LEU A 346 20.94 5.86 -9.98
C LEU A 346 22.46 6.10 -9.99
N ALA A 347 22.90 7.34 -10.21
CA ALA A 347 24.31 7.68 -10.19
C ALA A 347 24.93 7.44 -8.81
N ALA A 348 24.25 7.84 -7.73
CA ALA A 348 24.71 7.58 -6.36
C ALA A 348 24.77 6.08 -6.05
N MET A 349 23.82 5.29 -6.57
CA MET A 349 23.82 3.84 -6.42
C MET A 349 24.98 3.18 -7.17
N VAL A 350 25.24 3.57 -8.42
CA VAL A 350 26.36 3.07 -9.23
C VAL A 350 27.70 3.44 -8.60
N VAL A 351 27.88 4.70 -8.17
CA VAL A 351 29.11 5.15 -7.50
C VAL A 351 29.35 4.36 -6.22
N ARG A 352 28.31 4.14 -5.40
CA ARG A 352 28.44 3.36 -4.17
C ARG A 352 28.69 1.87 -4.43
N PHE A 353 28.03 1.28 -5.42
CA PHE A 353 28.30 -0.10 -5.85
C PHE A 353 29.75 -0.25 -6.29
N TRP A 354 30.24 0.70 -7.10
CA TRP A 354 31.62 0.71 -7.56
C TRP A 354 32.62 0.84 -6.41
N ILE A 355 32.38 1.76 -5.46
CA ILE A 355 33.21 1.88 -4.25
C ILE A 355 33.19 0.57 -3.44
N ALA A 356 32.02 -0.05 -3.25
CA ALA A 356 31.90 -1.27 -2.47
C ALA A 356 32.60 -2.48 -3.12
N CYS A 357 32.57 -2.58 -4.45
CA CYS A 357 33.19 -3.67 -5.20
C CYS A 357 34.69 -3.48 -5.45
N PHE A 358 35.17 -2.23 -5.54
CA PHE A 358 36.53 -1.95 -6.04
C PHE A 358 37.41 -1.10 -5.11
N ALA A 359 36.86 -0.42 -4.11
CA ALA A 359 37.66 0.37 -3.16
C ALA A 359 38.05 -0.41 -1.89
N GLY A 360 37.67 -1.70 -1.81
CA GLY A 360 38.00 -2.60 -0.71
C GLY A 360 39.03 -3.68 -1.06
N SER A 361 39.66 -3.60 -2.24
CA SER A 361 40.77 -4.47 -2.68
C SER A 361 42.11 -3.78 -2.53
#